data_AF-A0A3D4BES1-F1
#
_entry.id   AF-A0A3D4BES1-F1
#
_cell.length_a   1.000
_cell.length_b   1.000
_cell.length_c   1.000
_cell.angle_alpha   90.00
_cell.angle_beta   90.00
_cell.angle_gamma   90.00
#
_symmetry.space_group_name_H-M   'P 1'
#
loop_
_entity.id
_entity.type
_entity.pdbx_description
1 polymer ?
#
loop_
_entity_poly.entity_id
_entity_poly.type
_entity_poly.pdbx_seq_one_letter_code
_entity_poly.pdbx_strand_id
1 'polypeptide(L)'
;MTIRLNSDRINCLLVKISSDDIPEMVALLKNTWTEFAPDLPFEYYFLDEDIDRFYRTEQRFSRIATYASLFAIGIASLGVFGLTMLAVMRRTKEIGIRKVLGAGITHVVRLFSMEDIILVFFASLLACPAAYYAMQRWLQNFTYHIDLDFMPFVLGGILTLTVTLVTVGYHAVRIARANPVDALRYE
;
A
#
# COMPACT_ATOMS: atom_id res chain seq x y z
N MET A 1 -24.60 14.29 -17.18
CA MET A 1 -23.81 14.02 -18.38
C MET A 1 -23.61 15.31 -19.16
N THR A 2 -22.35 15.66 -19.49
CA THR A 2 -22.04 16.88 -20.24
C THR A 2 -21.58 16.52 -21.65
N ILE A 3 -22.22 17.10 -22.66
CA ILE A 3 -21.87 16.86 -24.08
C ILE A 3 -20.99 18.00 -24.57
N ARG A 4 -19.89 17.67 -25.24
CA ARG A 4 -18.98 18.60 -25.90
C ARG A 4 -19.22 18.58 -27.41
N LEU A 5 -19.59 19.71 -28.01
CA LEU A 5 -19.73 19.88 -29.46
C LEU A 5 -18.52 20.62 -30.02
N ASN A 6 -17.90 20.13 -31.10
CA ASN A 6 -16.71 20.73 -31.71
C ASN A 6 -17.05 21.35 -33.09
N SER A 7 -16.67 22.60 -33.33
CA SER A 7 -16.82 23.28 -34.63
C SER A 7 -15.64 24.22 -34.85
N ASP A 8 -15.07 24.22 -36.07
CA ASP A 8 -13.87 24.97 -36.46
C ASP A 8 -13.90 26.50 -36.21
N ARG A 9 -15.06 27.07 -35.86
CA ARG A 9 -15.22 28.49 -35.47
C ARG A 9 -15.79 28.72 -34.07
N ILE A 10 -16.33 27.69 -33.39
CA ILE A 10 -16.86 27.77 -32.03
C ILE A 10 -16.09 26.77 -31.17
N ASN A 11 -15.28 27.29 -30.25
CA ASN A 11 -14.26 26.54 -29.53
C ASN A 11 -14.80 25.62 -28.41
N CYS A 12 -15.97 25.01 -28.63
CA CYS A 12 -16.72 24.05 -27.81
C CYS A 12 -17.98 24.60 -27.11
N LEU A 13 -19.12 23.91 -27.32
CA LEU A 13 -20.36 24.11 -26.54
C LEU A 13 -20.48 22.95 -25.53
N LEU A 14 -20.68 23.28 -24.24
CA LEU A 14 -20.90 22.32 -23.17
C LEU A 14 -22.38 22.32 -22.79
N VAL A 15 -23.07 21.21 -23.02
CA VAL A 15 -24.49 21.06 -22.68
C VAL A 15 -24.64 20.04 -21.56
N LYS A 16 -25.15 20.47 -20.41
CA LYS A 16 -25.46 19.58 -19.28
C LYS A 16 -26.86 19.01 -19.47
N ILE A 17 -26.98 17.69 -19.50
CA ILE A 17 -28.23 16.97 -19.73
C ILE A 17 -28.56 16.11 -18.49
N SER A 18 -29.84 16.08 -18.13
CA SER A 18 -30.39 15.22 -17.07
C SER A 18 -30.48 13.77 -17.56
N SER A 19 -30.24 12.82 -16.67
CA SER A 19 -29.91 11.41 -16.97
C SER A 19 -31.04 10.58 -17.61
N ASP A 20 -32.27 11.08 -17.66
CA ASP A 20 -33.43 10.22 -17.89
C ASP A 20 -33.66 9.88 -19.38
N ASP A 21 -33.32 10.75 -20.34
CA ASP A 21 -33.61 10.52 -21.78
C ASP A 21 -32.49 11.02 -22.73
N ILE A 22 -31.29 10.45 -22.58
CA ILE A 22 -30.10 10.81 -23.36
C ILE A 22 -30.29 10.67 -24.89
N PRO A 23 -30.86 9.57 -25.43
CA PRO A 23 -30.98 9.40 -26.87
C PRO A 23 -31.93 10.43 -27.51
N GLU A 24 -33.02 10.77 -26.82
CA GLU A 24 -34.02 11.72 -27.28
C GLU A 24 -33.47 13.15 -27.27
N MET A 25 -32.75 13.52 -26.21
CA MET A 25 -32.09 14.83 -26.11
C MET A 25 -30.97 15.01 -27.13
N VAL A 26 -30.21 13.97 -27.45
CA VAL A 26 -29.19 14.02 -28.52
C VAL A 26 -29.85 14.18 -29.89
N ALA A 27 -30.98 13.51 -30.14
CA ALA A 27 -31.73 13.68 -31.39
C ALA A 27 -32.31 15.09 -31.52
N LEU A 28 -32.85 15.66 -30.45
CA LEU A 28 -33.36 17.03 -30.41
C LEU A 28 -32.22 18.04 -30.65
N LEU A 29 -31.09 17.88 -29.96
CA LEU A 29 -29.91 18.73 -30.16
C LEU A 29 -29.37 18.66 -31.58
N LYS A 30 -29.32 17.47 -32.18
CA LYS A 30 -28.92 17.29 -33.57
C LYS A 30 -29.86 18.02 -34.53
N ASN A 31 -31.17 17.87 -34.35
CA ASN A 31 -32.16 18.54 -35.20
C ASN A 31 -32.06 20.06 -35.12
N THR A 32 -32.00 20.60 -33.90
CA THR A 32 -31.82 22.05 -33.66
C THR A 32 -30.50 22.53 -34.25
N TRP A 33 -29.40 21.79 -34.09
CA TRP A 33 -28.10 22.17 -34.66
C TRP A 33 -28.13 22.23 -36.19
N THR A 34 -28.82 21.29 -36.83
CA THR A 34 -28.94 21.23 -38.30
C THR A 34 -29.78 22.39 -38.85
N GLU A 35 -30.73 22.92 -38.06
CA GLU A 35 -31.54 24.08 -38.41
C GLU A 35 -30.74 25.39 -38.34
N PHE A 36 -29.92 25.57 -37.31
CA PHE A 36 -29.16 26.80 -37.10
C PHE A 36 -27.81 26.83 -37.83
N ALA A 37 -27.21 25.68 -38.14
CA ALA A 37 -25.87 25.59 -38.72
C ALA A 37 -25.74 24.40 -39.71
N PRO A 38 -26.45 24.43 -40.85
CA PRO A 38 -26.48 23.31 -41.81
C PRO A 38 -25.12 23.00 -42.45
N ASP A 39 -24.20 23.97 -42.51
CA ASP A 39 -22.86 23.81 -43.11
C ASP A 39 -21.83 23.17 -42.16
N LEU A 40 -22.20 22.86 -40.91
CA LEU A 40 -21.29 22.33 -39.89
C LEU A 40 -21.73 20.93 -39.42
N PRO A 41 -20.85 19.90 -39.45
CA PRO A 41 -21.18 18.57 -38.96
C PRO A 41 -21.45 18.59 -37.45
N PHE A 42 -22.50 17.90 -37.01
CA PHE A 42 -22.79 17.70 -35.60
C PHE A 42 -21.86 16.62 -35.03
N GLU A 43 -20.74 17.03 -34.46
CA GLU A 43 -19.86 16.16 -33.68
C GLU A 43 -20.13 16.33 -32.19
N TYR A 44 -20.36 15.22 -31.49
CA TYR A 44 -20.59 15.21 -30.06
C TYR A 44 -19.69 14.19 -29.36
N TYR A 45 -19.21 14.56 -28.17
CA TYR A 45 -18.43 13.69 -27.30
C TYR A 45 -19.02 13.71 -25.90
N PHE A 46 -19.12 12.53 -25.27
CA PHE A 46 -19.56 12.42 -23.88
C PHE A 46 -18.39 12.67 -22.95
N LEU A 47 -18.48 13.73 -22.14
CA LEU A 47 -17.45 14.05 -21.16
C LEU A 47 -17.28 12.93 -20.12
N ASP A 48 -18.37 12.22 -19.81
CA ASP A 48 -18.37 11.13 -18.83
C ASP A 48 -17.45 9.96 -19.29
N GLU A 49 -17.35 9.71 -20.60
CA GLU A 49 -16.50 8.65 -21.16
C GLU A 49 -15.00 8.99 -21.09
N ASP A 50 -14.65 10.26 -21.24
CA ASP A 50 -13.28 10.75 -21.04
C ASP A 50 -12.88 10.70 -19.57
N ILE A 51 -13.76 11.16 -18.67
CA ILE A 51 -13.54 11.09 -17.21
C ILE A 51 -13.35 9.63 -16.77
N ASP A 52 -14.18 8.72 -17.25
CA ASP A 52 -14.05 7.28 -16.96
C ASP A 52 -12.72 6.70 -17.45
N ARG A 53 -12.21 7.15 -18.61
CA ARG A 53 -10.92 6.70 -19.14
C ARG A 53 -9.75 7.18 -18.27
N PHE A 54 -9.80 8.44 -17.79
CA PHE A 54 -8.81 8.96 -16.85
C PHE A 54 -8.86 8.19 -15.51
N TYR A 55 -10.06 7.94 -14.97
CA TYR A 55 -10.24 7.15 -13.73
C TYR A 55 -9.70 5.71 -13.87
N ARG A 56 -9.94 5.05 -15.00
CA ARG A 56 -9.42 3.69 -15.25
C ARG A 56 -7.90 3.64 -15.31
N THR A 57 -7.26 4.70 -15.81
CA THR A 57 -5.80 4.77 -15.88
C THR A 57 -5.20 4.96 -14.49
N GLU A 58 -5.75 5.88 -13.69
CA GLU A 58 -5.39 6.09 -12.30
C GLU A 58 -5.55 4.82 -11.45
N GLN A 59 -6.69 4.13 -11.57
CA GLN A 59 -6.93 2.87 -10.85
C GLN A 59 -5.95 1.76 -11.21
N ARG A 60 -5.52 1.68 -12.48
CA ARG A 60 -4.51 0.69 -12.90
C ARG A 60 -3.16 0.97 -12.24
N PHE A 61 -2.73 2.23 -12.22
CA PHE A 61 -1.47 2.61 -11.56
C PHE A 61 -1.51 2.29 -10.07
N SER A 62 -2.60 2.67 -9.38
CA SER A 62 -2.83 2.34 -7.97
C SER A 62 -2.77 0.84 -7.69
N ARG A 63 -3.37 -0.01 -8.54
CA ARG A 63 -3.29 -1.47 -8.40
C ARG A 63 -1.89 -2.01 -8.58
N ILE A 64 -1.15 -1.55 -9.60
CA ILE A 64 0.23 -1.96 -9.84
C ILE A 64 1.12 -1.58 -8.66
N ALA A 65 1.01 -0.34 -8.17
CA ALA A 65 1.73 0.13 -7.00
C ALA A 65 1.41 -0.73 -5.76
N THR A 66 0.12 -1.04 -5.54
CA THR A 66 -0.31 -1.89 -4.42
C THR A 66 0.31 -3.29 -4.49
N TYR A 67 0.30 -3.94 -5.65
CA TYR A 67 0.92 -5.26 -5.82
C TYR A 67 2.44 -5.20 -5.65
N ALA A 68 3.10 -4.18 -6.19
CA ALA A 68 4.54 -3.98 -6.02
C ALA A 68 4.90 -3.80 -4.53
N SER A 69 4.13 -3.02 -3.78
CA SER A 69 4.29 -2.88 -2.33
C SER A 69 4.10 -4.21 -1.61
N LEU A 70 3.09 -5.01 -2.00
CA LEU A 70 2.85 -6.33 -1.41
C LEU A 70 4.04 -7.27 -1.62
N PHE A 71 4.59 -7.32 -2.84
CA PHE A 71 5.78 -8.12 -3.14
C PHE A 71 7.01 -7.59 -2.40
N ALA A 72 7.21 -6.28 -2.35
CA ALA A 72 8.33 -5.67 -1.62
C ALA A 72 8.30 -6.03 -0.13
N ILE A 73 7.12 -5.98 0.50
CA ILE A 73 6.92 -6.41 1.90
C ILE A 73 7.23 -7.90 2.05
N GLY A 74 6.75 -8.75 1.13
CA GLY A 74 7.04 -10.17 1.12
C GLY A 74 8.54 -10.47 1.08
N ILE A 75 9.27 -9.85 0.15
CA ILE A 75 10.72 -10.02 -0.01
C ILE A 75 11.47 -9.48 1.22
N ALA A 76 11.08 -8.32 1.73
CA ALA A 76 11.69 -7.75 2.95
C ALA A 76 11.52 -8.67 4.16
N SER A 77 10.34 -9.28 4.32
CA SER A 77 10.06 -10.22 5.40
C SER A 77 10.93 -11.49 5.33
N LEU A 78 11.20 -12.00 4.11
CA LEU A 78 12.13 -13.11 3.91
C LEU A 78 13.56 -12.74 4.29
N GLY A 79 13.98 -11.50 4.03
CA GLY A 79 15.28 -10.98 4.46
C GLY A 79 15.42 -10.95 5.98
N VAL A 80 14.42 -10.40 6.68
CA VAL A 80 14.38 -10.40 8.15
C VAL A 80 14.34 -11.82 8.71
N PHE A 81 13.57 -12.73 8.11
CA PHE A 81 13.55 -14.15 8.47
C PHE A 81 14.94 -14.80 8.35
N GLY A 82 15.66 -14.54 7.25
CA GLY A 82 17.01 -15.06 7.06
C GLY A 82 18.00 -14.54 8.12
N LEU A 83 17.97 -13.24 8.40
CA LEU A 83 18.83 -12.62 9.41
C LEU A 83 18.52 -13.12 10.83
N THR A 84 17.24 -13.22 11.18
CA THR A 84 16.81 -13.73 12.49
C THR A 84 17.17 -15.21 12.65
N MET A 85 17.02 -16.04 11.62
CA MET A 85 17.44 -17.45 11.66
C MET A 85 18.95 -17.59 11.92
N LEU A 86 19.79 -16.76 11.29
CA LEU A 86 21.24 -16.72 11.55
C LEU A 86 21.56 -16.28 12.98
N ALA A 87 20.88 -15.24 13.48
CA ALA A 87 21.05 -14.76 14.85
C ALA A 87 20.65 -15.82 15.89
N VAL A 88 19.56 -16.54 15.62
CA VAL A 88 19.08 -17.65 16.44
C VAL A 88 20.12 -18.77 16.50
N MET A 89 20.68 -19.21 15.37
CA MET A 89 21.69 -20.28 15.36
C MET A 89 22.91 -19.94 16.23
N ARG A 90 23.38 -18.68 16.18
CA ARG A 90 24.49 -18.21 17.04
C ARG A 90 24.13 -18.23 18.53
N ARG A 91 22.91 -17.84 18.88
CA ARG A 91 22.43 -17.77 20.28
C ARG A 91 21.89 -19.10 20.82
N THR A 92 21.67 -20.11 19.97
CA THR A 92 21.17 -21.43 20.38
C THR A 92 22.17 -22.15 21.30
N LYS A 93 23.49 -21.98 21.10
CA LYS A 93 24.52 -22.52 22.02
C LYS A 93 24.40 -21.92 23.43
N GLU A 94 24.21 -20.61 23.55
CA GLU A 94 24.05 -19.92 24.84
C GLU A 94 22.74 -20.31 25.55
N ILE A 95 21.65 -20.42 24.79
CA ILE A 95 20.33 -20.83 25.29
C ILE A 95 20.36 -22.30 25.75
N GLY A 96 21.04 -23.18 25.01
CA GLY A 96 21.23 -24.59 25.39
C GLY A 96 21.98 -24.73 26.71
N ILE A 97 23.07 -23.99 26.91
CA ILE A 97 23.84 -23.98 28.16
C ILE A 97 23.00 -23.45 29.33
N ARG A 98 22.29 -22.32 29.15
CA ARG A 98 21.38 -21.77 30.18
C ARG A 98 20.24 -22.74 30.55
N LYS A 99 19.71 -23.49 29.59
CA LYS A 99 18.65 -24.48 29.82
C LYS A 99 19.14 -25.67 30.66
N VAL A 100 20.38 -26.12 30.44
CA VAL A 100 21.02 -27.18 31.26
C VAL A 100 21.33 -26.68 32.67
N LEU A 101 21.63 -25.39 32.83
CA LEU A 101 21.82 -24.72 34.13
C LEU A 101 20.51 -24.38 34.87
N GLY A 102 19.35 -24.83 34.37
CA GLY A 102 18.06 -24.65 35.04
C GLY A 102 17.36 -23.31 34.78
N ALA A 103 17.83 -22.51 33.81
CA ALA A 103 17.14 -21.27 33.46
C ALA A 103 15.79 -21.58 32.76
N GLY A 104 14.71 -21.01 33.30
CA GLY A 104 13.37 -21.18 32.77
C GLY A 104 13.22 -20.63 31.34
N ILE A 105 12.58 -21.44 30.48
CA ILE A 105 12.26 -21.15 29.08
C ILE A 105 11.56 -19.78 28.90
N THR A 106 10.71 -19.40 29.86
CA THR A 106 9.97 -18.13 29.87
C THR A 106 10.86 -16.89 29.95
N HIS A 107 11.99 -16.98 30.64
CA HIS A 107 12.93 -15.86 30.77
C HIS A 107 13.67 -15.60 29.45
N VAL A 108 14.04 -16.66 28.73
CA VAL A 108 14.68 -16.57 27.41
C VAL A 108 13.73 -15.96 26.38
N VAL A 109 12.48 -16.43 26.34
CA VAL A 109 11.47 -15.90 25.41
C VAL A 109 11.19 -14.41 25.67
N ARG A 110 11.09 -14.00 26.94
CA ARG A 110 10.84 -12.61 27.30
C ARG A 110 12.00 -11.67 26.95
N LEU A 111 13.24 -12.09 27.24
CA LEU A 111 14.42 -11.29 26.92
C LEU A 111 14.55 -11.09 25.40
N PHE A 112 14.33 -12.15 24.63
CA PHE A 112 14.42 -12.11 23.17
C PHE A 112 13.31 -11.24 22.56
N SER A 113 12.07 -11.40 23.02
CA SER A 113 10.95 -10.60 22.52
C SER A 113 11.13 -9.10 22.82
N MET A 114 11.72 -8.75 23.97
CA MET A 114 12.00 -7.36 24.33
C MET A 114 13.08 -6.73 23.45
N GLU A 115 14.17 -7.45 23.14
CA GLU A 115 15.22 -6.95 22.23
C GLU A 115 14.64 -6.62 20.85
N ASP A 116 13.80 -7.50 20.29
CA ASP A 116 13.19 -7.29 18.98
C ASP A 116 12.16 -6.14 18.98
N ILE A 117 11.36 -6.00 20.05
CA ILE A 117 10.41 -4.88 20.19
C ILE A 117 11.15 -3.54 20.21
N ILE A 118 12.26 -3.43 20.94
CA ILE A 118 13.06 -2.21 20.98
C ILE A 118 13.60 -1.87 19.59
N LEU A 119 14.09 -2.88 18.87
CA LEU A 119 14.62 -2.73 17.51
C LEU A 119 13.53 -2.20 16.55
N VAL A 120 12.33 -2.76 16.60
CA VAL A 120 11.19 -2.32 15.78
C VAL A 120 10.69 -0.94 16.17
N PHE A 121 10.73 -0.59 17.45
CA PHE A 121 10.38 0.74 17.91
C PHE A 121 11.32 1.80 17.32
N PHE A 122 12.65 1.60 17.41
CA PHE A 122 13.62 2.51 16.81
C PHE A 122 13.52 2.55 15.29
N ALA A 123 13.32 1.40 14.63
CA ALA A 123 13.10 1.35 13.19
C ALA A 123 11.86 2.16 12.78
N SER A 124 10.75 2.01 13.50
CA SER A 124 9.51 2.74 13.22
C SER A 124 9.65 4.24 13.48
N LEU A 125 10.37 4.62 14.54
CA LEU A 125 10.65 6.01 14.89
C LEU A 125 11.45 6.73 13.80
N LEU A 126 12.36 6.02 13.12
CA LEU A 126 13.12 6.58 11.99
C LEU A 126 12.34 6.49 10.67
N ALA A 127 11.60 5.41 10.45
CA ALA A 127 10.86 5.18 9.22
C ALA A 127 9.69 6.14 9.04
N CYS A 128 8.93 6.44 10.09
CA CYS A 128 7.76 7.34 10.01
C CYS A 128 8.12 8.76 9.50
N PRO A 129 9.08 9.49 10.10
CA PRO A 129 9.45 10.83 9.62
C PRO A 129 10.11 10.77 8.23
N ALA A 130 10.91 9.75 7.94
CA ALA A 130 11.51 9.58 6.62
C ALA A 130 10.43 9.37 5.53
N ALA A 131 9.44 8.52 5.80
CA ALA A 131 8.31 8.29 4.91
C ALA A 131 7.43 9.53 4.75
N TYR A 132 7.16 10.26 5.84
CA TYR A 132 6.43 11.52 5.81
C TYR A 132 7.14 12.55 4.91
N TYR A 133 8.45 12.75 5.10
CA TYR A 133 9.23 13.69 4.30
C TYR A 133 9.25 13.31 2.82
N ALA A 134 9.46 12.03 2.51
CA ALA A 134 9.44 11.52 1.14
C ALA A 134 8.07 11.74 0.47
N MET A 135 6.99 11.46 1.20
CA MET A 135 5.62 11.61 0.70
C MET A 135 5.25 13.08 0.51
N GLN A 136 5.64 13.95 1.43
CA GLN A 136 5.42 15.39 1.32
C GLN A 136 6.13 15.96 0.08
N ARG A 137 7.40 15.59 -0.13
CA ARG A 137 8.17 16.00 -1.31
C ARG A 137 7.59 15.46 -2.62
N TRP A 138 7.01 14.26 -2.58
CA TRP A 138 6.33 13.68 -3.74
C TRP A 138 5.02 14.43 -4.05
N LEU A 139 4.19 14.69 -3.04
CA LEU A 139 2.92 15.41 -3.15
C LEU A 139 3.09 16.85 -3.65
N GLN A 140 4.19 17.53 -3.30
CA GLN A 140 4.49 18.88 -3.80
C GLN A 140 4.59 18.99 -5.32
N ASN A 141 4.79 17.88 -6.04
CA ASN A 141 4.82 17.90 -7.51
C ASN A 141 3.41 17.92 -8.14
N PHE A 142 2.35 17.83 -7.33
CA PHE A 142 0.97 17.78 -7.80
C PHE A 142 0.23 19.06 -7.38
N THR A 143 -0.46 19.74 -8.30
CA THR A 143 -1.21 20.97 -7.99
C THR A 143 -2.46 20.71 -7.13
N TYR A 144 -3.02 19.50 -7.23
CA TYR A 144 -4.07 18.99 -6.34
C TYR A 144 -3.48 17.81 -5.56
N HIS A 145 -3.28 18.01 -4.26
CA HIS A 145 -2.72 17.00 -3.37
C HIS A 145 -3.59 16.88 -2.11
N ILE A 146 -3.67 15.66 -1.58
CA ILE A 146 -4.29 15.39 -0.28
C ILE A 146 -3.36 15.84 0.84
N ASP A 147 -3.93 16.29 1.96
CA ASP A 147 -3.17 16.51 3.18
C ASP A 147 -2.76 15.17 3.78
N LEU A 148 -1.52 15.10 4.28
CA LEU A 148 -0.98 13.90 4.91
C LEU A 148 -1.57 13.73 6.31
N ASP A 149 -2.55 12.84 6.42
CA ASP A 149 -3.07 12.41 7.72
C ASP A 149 -2.06 11.49 8.43
N PHE A 150 -2.10 11.51 9.77
CA PHE A 150 -1.21 10.70 10.61
C PHE A 150 -1.70 9.25 10.75
N MET A 151 -2.97 9.00 10.45
CA MET A 151 -3.63 7.70 10.61
C MET A 151 -2.94 6.53 9.89
N PRO A 152 -2.45 6.65 8.64
CA PRO A 152 -1.76 5.56 7.95
C PRO A 152 -0.45 5.14 8.63
N PHE A 153 0.27 6.08 9.25
CA PHE A 153 1.51 5.80 9.98
C PHE A 153 1.24 5.00 11.25
N VAL A 154 0.17 5.35 11.98
CA VAL A 154 -0.27 4.61 13.17
C VAL A 154 -0.70 3.19 12.80
N LEU A 155 -1.52 3.05 11.76
CA LEU A 155 -1.95 1.74 11.26
C LEU A 155 -0.75 0.89 10.81
N GLY A 156 0.19 1.47 10.05
CA GLY A 156 1.42 0.79 9.63
C GLY A 156 2.30 0.37 10.80
N GLY A 157 2.43 1.22 11.83
CA GLY A 157 3.14 0.90 13.07
C GLY A 157 2.52 -0.27 13.83
N ILE A 158 1.19 -0.26 14.00
CA ILE A 158 0.45 -1.37 14.64
C ILE A 158 0.61 -2.67 13.85
N LEU A 159 0.50 -2.60 12.52
CA LEU A 159 0.66 -3.76 11.63
C LEU A 159 2.06 -4.35 11.77
N THR A 160 3.09 -3.51 11.70
CA THR A 160 4.49 -3.92 11.83
C THR A 160 4.74 -4.57 13.19
N LEU A 161 4.27 -3.94 14.27
CA LEU A 161 4.42 -4.46 15.63
C LEU A 161 3.70 -5.82 15.79
N THR A 162 2.52 -5.97 15.21
CA THR A 162 1.77 -7.24 15.21
C THR A 162 2.52 -8.34 14.47
N VAL A 163 3.03 -8.05 13.26
CA VAL A 163 3.78 -9.01 12.45
C VAL A 163 5.06 -9.44 13.17
N THR A 164 5.79 -8.50 13.79
CA THR A 164 6.98 -8.79 14.58
C THR A 164 6.67 -9.68 15.77
N LEU A 165 5.64 -9.33 16.56
CA LEU A 165 5.26 -10.12 17.74
C LEU A 165 4.86 -11.55 17.36
N VAL A 166 4.09 -11.72 16.28
CA VAL A 166 3.69 -13.04 15.78
C VAL A 166 4.90 -13.84 15.32
N THR A 167 5.79 -13.23 14.51
CA THR A 167 6.97 -13.89 13.95
C THR A 167 7.95 -14.29 15.06
N VAL A 168 8.33 -13.34 15.93
CA VAL A 168 9.27 -13.57 17.03
C VAL A 168 8.68 -14.52 18.06
N GLY A 169 7.41 -14.34 18.43
CA GLY A 169 6.71 -15.24 19.36
C GLY A 169 6.69 -16.67 18.85
N TYR A 170 6.40 -16.87 17.57
CA TYR A 170 6.47 -18.18 16.93
C TYR A 170 7.89 -18.77 16.97
N HIS A 171 8.92 -17.99 16.60
CA HIS A 171 10.31 -18.44 16.64
C HIS A 171 10.77 -18.79 18.06
N ALA A 172 10.49 -17.93 19.04
CA ALA A 172 10.89 -18.12 20.42
C ALA A 172 10.24 -19.37 21.03
N VAL A 173 8.95 -19.61 20.75
CA VAL A 173 8.25 -20.83 21.18
C VAL A 173 8.80 -22.08 20.49
N ARG A 174 9.09 -22.00 19.19
CA ARG A 174 9.70 -23.12 18.44
C ARG A 174 11.06 -23.49 19.00
N ILE A 175 11.91 -22.51 19.35
CA ILE A 175 13.24 -22.73 19.94
C ILE A 175 13.12 -23.28 21.36
N ALA A 176 12.22 -22.72 22.16
CA ALA A 176 11.92 -23.19 23.51
C ALA A 176 11.56 -24.69 23.54
N ARG A 177 10.78 -25.13 22.54
CA ARG A 177 10.32 -26.52 22.37
C ARG A 177 11.32 -27.40 21.61
N ALA A 178 12.31 -26.83 20.92
CA ALA A 178 13.35 -27.60 20.28
C ALA A 178 14.17 -28.37 21.33
N ASN A 179 14.35 -29.67 21.09
CA ASN A 179 15.03 -30.55 22.02
C ASN A 179 16.54 -30.26 21.97
N PRO A 180 17.18 -29.89 23.10
CA PRO A 180 18.60 -29.52 23.11
C PRO A 180 19.54 -30.68 22.74
N VAL A 181 19.04 -31.92 22.74
CA VAL A 181 19.80 -33.12 22.40
C VAL A 181 20.18 -33.17 20.91
N ASP A 182 19.36 -32.60 20.01
CA ASP A 182 19.69 -32.54 18.57
C ASP A 182 20.75 -31.46 18.25
N ALA A 183 20.86 -30.43 19.09
CA ALA A 183 21.85 -29.36 18.92
C ALA A 183 23.28 -29.78 19.32
N LEU A 184 23.41 -30.84 20.12
CA LEU A 184 24.70 -31.38 20.60
C LEU A 184 25.18 -32.60 19.80
N ARG A 185 24.32 -33.22 18.97
CA ARG A 185 24.64 -34.45 18.24
C ARG A 185 25.24 -34.21 16.85
N TYR A 186 25.58 -32.96 16.53
CA TYR A 186 26.23 -32.56 15.28
C TYR A 186 27.74 -32.30 15.45
N GLU A 187 28.31 -32.66 16.60
CA GLU A 187 29.74 -32.91 16.78
C GLU A 187 29.98 -34.42 16.88
#